data_AF-X0SHM9-F1
#
_entry.id   AF-X0SHM9-F1
#
_cell.length_a   1.000
_cell.length_b   1.000
_cell.length_c   1.000
_cell.angle_alpha   90.00
_cell.angle_beta   90.00
_cell.angle_gamma   90.00
#
_symmetry.space_group_name_H-M   'P 1'
#
loop_
_entity.id
_entity.type
_entity.pdbx_description
1 polymer ?
#
loop_
_entity_poly.entity_id
_entity_poly.type
_entity_poly.pdbx_seq_one_letter_code
_entity_poly.pdbx_strand_id
1 'polypeptide(L)'
;TLFITVNGTEIGDVPFSPFRADITGALQNGENKVEVEVISTLRNTLGPLHHVKGDNLNRTGPGEFCDEANWTDSYQFVPYGFIEPPKLVKITGE
;
A
#
# COMPACT_ATOMS: atom_id res chain seq x y z
N THR A 1 1.71 0.44 4.04
CA THR A 1 1.29 -0.44 5.14
C THR A 1 -0.20 -0.67 5.08
N LEU A 2 -0.62 -1.90 5.38
CA LEU A 2 -2.03 -2.27 5.55
C LEU A 2 -2.30 -2.44 7.05
N PHE A 3 -3.29 -1.75 7.63
CA PHE A 3 -3.76 -2.01 8.98
C PHE A 3 -5.08 -2.77 8.90
N ILE A 4 -5.20 -3.89 9.64
CA ILE A 4 -6.31 -4.81 9.48
C ILE A 4 -7.10 -4.89 10.79
N THR A 5 -8.41 -4.74 10.68
CA THR A 5 -9.37 -4.91 11.78
C THR A 5 -10.48 -5.88 11.34
N VAL A 6 -10.83 -6.83 12.20
CA VAL A 6 -11.91 -7.80 11.96
C VAL A 6 -12.89 -7.76 13.11
N ASN A 7 -14.16 -7.47 12.82
CA ASN A 7 -15.22 -7.33 13.82
C ASN A 7 -14.84 -6.37 14.98
N GLY A 8 -14.14 -5.27 14.66
CA GLY A 8 -13.63 -4.31 15.65
C GLY A 8 -12.39 -4.76 16.43
N THR A 9 -11.85 -5.95 16.17
CA THR A 9 -10.59 -6.44 16.76
C THR A 9 -9.42 -6.09 15.85
N GLU A 10 -8.47 -5.32 16.39
CA GLU A 10 -7.21 -5.01 15.69
C GLU A 10 -6.37 -6.27 15.53
N ILE A 11 -6.03 -6.61 14.28
CA ILE A 11 -5.18 -7.76 13.95
C ILE A 11 -3.70 -7.34 13.92
N GLY A 12 -3.43 -6.10 13.51
CA GLY A 12 -2.10 -5.53 13.39
C GLY A 12 -1.84 -4.93 12.02
N ASP A 13 -0.58 -4.58 11.78
CA ASP A 13 -0.12 -3.97 10.55
C ASP A 13 0.71 -4.93 9.68
N VAL A 14 0.57 -4.78 8.36
CA VAL A 14 1.30 -5.54 7.36
C VAL A 14 2.05 -4.55 6.46
N PRO A 15 3.27 -4.15 6.86
CA PRO A 15 4.04 -3.13 6.16
C PRO A 15 4.73 -3.68 4.90
N PHE A 16 4.99 -4.99 4.84
CA PHE A 16 5.79 -5.61 3.79
C PHE A 16 5.16 -6.89 3.21
N SER A 17 5.59 -7.24 2.00
CA SER A 17 5.28 -8.51 1.34
C SER A 17 5.65 -9.70 2.24
N PRO A 18 4.86 -10.79 2.31
CA PRO A 18 3.81 -11.21 1.37
C PRO A 18 2.40 -10.63 1.59
N PHE A 19 2.24 -9.52 2.33
CA PHE A 19 0.95 -8.84 2.55
C PHE A 19 -0.18 -9.77 3.04
N ARG A 20 0.07 -10.50 4.14
CA ARG A 20 -0.89 -11.44 4.76
C ARG A 20 -1.02 -11.17 6.26
N ALA A 21 -2.20 -11.43 6.80
CA ALA A 21 -2.46 -11.45 8.24
C ALA A 21 -3.33 -12.66 8.60
N ASP A 22 -3.08 -13.23 9.77
CA ASP A 22 -3.93 -14.28 10.35
C ASP A 22 -5.10 -13.62 11.09
N ILE A 23 -6.31 -13.89 10.63
CA ILE A 23 -7.55 -13.35 11.22
C ILE A 23 -8.34 -14.43 11.98
N THR A 24 -7.82 -15.66 12.07
CA THR A 24 -8.56 -16.84 12.54
C THR A 24 -9.19 -16.62 13.92
N GLY A 25 -8.44 -15.99 14.84
CA GLY A 25 -8.91 -15.72 16.20
C GLY A 25 -9.99 -14.64 16.33
N ALA A 26 -10.23 -13.84 15.28
CA ALA A 26 -11.21 -12.75 15.28
C ALA A 26 -12.48 -13.08 14.48
N LEU A 27 -12.54 -14.25 13.85
CA LEU A 27 -13.69 -14.68 13.07
C LEU A 27 -14.85 -15.14 13.96
N GLN A 28 -16.07 -14.85 13.52
CA GLN A 28 -17.32 -15.38 14.08
C GLN A 28 -18.10 -16.17 13.03
N ASN A 29 -19.05 -17.00 13.48
CA ASN A 29 -19.95 -17.70 12.58
C ASN A 29 -20.86 -16.71 11.85
N GLY A 30 -20.99 -16.88 10.53
CA GLY A 30 -21.82 -16.02 9.68
C GLY A 30 -21.06 -14.82 9.13
N GLU A 31 -21.68 -13.65 9.16
CA GLU A 31 -21.11 -12.42 8.59
C GLU A 31 -19.97 -11.88 9.46
N ASN A 32 -18.90 -11.45 8.81
CA ASN A 32 -17.74 -10.82 9.43
C ASN A 32 -17.47 -9.50 8.72
N LYS A 33 -17.21 -8.44 9.48
CA LYS A 33 -16.77 -7.16 8.93
C LYS A 33 -15.25 -7.12 8.93
N VAL A 34 -14.65 -6.98 7.76
CA VAL A 34 -13.21 -6.81 7.58
C VAL A 34 -12.94 -5.39 7.11
N GLU A 35 -12.11 -4.68 7.85
CA GLU A 35 -11.70 -3.31 7.56
C GLU A 35 -10.19 -3.30 7.32
N VAL A 36 -9.78 -2.64 6.24
CA VAL A 36 -8.36 -2.50 5.91
C VAL A 36 -8.08 -1.05 5.59
N GLU A 37 -7.22 -0.44 6.40
CA GLU A 37 -6.69 0.90 6.15
C GLU A 37 -5.38 0.79 5.37
N VAL A 38 -5.29 1.49 4.25
CA VAL A 38 -4.11 1.50 3.39
C VAL A 38 -3.41 2.83 3.51
N ILE A 39 -2.19 2.82 4.06
CA ILE A 39 -1.34 4.01 4.19
C ILE A 39 -0.13 3.85 3.27
N SER A 40 0.16 4.88 2.47
CA SER A 40 1.35 4.95 1.62
C SER A 40 2.08 6.30 1.81
N THR A 41 3.04 6.57 0.93
CA THR A 41 3.77 7.82 0.89
C THR A 41 2.94 8.94 0.26
N LEU A 42 3.44 10.18 0.38
CA LEU A 42 2.87 11.36 -0.28
C LEU A 42 3.28 11.47 -1.77
N ARG A 43 3.82 10.41 -2.38
CA ARG A 43 4.43 10.45 -3.73
C ARG A 43 3.50 10.96 -4.82
N ASN A 44 2.21 10.61 -4.75
CA ASN A 44 1.19 11.07 -5.72
C ASN A 44 0.61 12.45 -5.36
N THR A 45 0.75 12.90 -4.12
CA THR A 45 0.24 14.20 -3.66
C THR A 45 1.28 15.30 -3.82
N LEU A 46 2.53 15.02 -3.46
CA LEU A 46 3.60 16.01 -3.38
C LEU A 46 4.69 15.80 -4.44
N GLY A 47 4.85 14.60 -5.00
CA GLY A 47 5.83 14.34 -6.05
C GLY A 47 7.16 13.75 -5.56
N PRO A 48 8.24 13.85 -6.37
CA PRO A 48 8.41 14.69 -7.58
C PRO A 48 7.64 14.16 -8.80
N LEU A 49 6.60 14.89 -9.21
CA LEU A 49 5.65 14.42 -10.23
C LEU A 49 6.16 14.56 -11.67
N HIS A 50 7.17 15.40 -11.90
CA HIS A 50 7.66 15.75 -13.25
C HIS A 50 9.03 15.17 -13.57
N HIS A 51 9.53 14.25 -12.75
CA HIS A 51 10.82 13.61 -13.01
C HIS A 51 10.63 12.37 -13.91
N VAL A 52 11.29 12.29 -15.07
CA VAL A 52 11.10 11.21 -16.08
C VAL A 52 11.29 9.79 -15.52
N LYS A 53 12.10 9.63 -14.47
CA LYS A 53 12.30 8.34 -13.79
C LYS A 53 11.08 7.85 -13.00
N GLY A 54 10.11 8.70 -12.66
CA GLY A 54 8.88 8.31 -11.97
C GLY A 54 9.14 7.58 -10.64
N ASP A 55 8.68 6.32 -10.54
CA ASP A 55 8.87 5.44 -9.38
C ASP A 55 10.27 4.78 -9.34
N ASN A 56 11.03 4.85 -10.44
CA ASN A 56 12.39 4.31 -10.51
C ASN A 56 13.44 5.21 -9.85
N LEU A 57 13.01 6.23 -9.10
CA LEU A 57 13.89 7.06 -8.29
C LEU A 57 14.36 6.26 -7.08
N ASN A 58 15.68 6.16 -6.91
CA ASN A 58 16.28 5.46 -5.78
C ASN A 58 16.20 6.25 -4.46
N ARG A 59 15.81 7.52 -4.52
CA ARG A 59 15.61 8.41 -3.38
C ARG A 59 14.71 9.56 -3.79
N THR A 60 14.21 10.30 -2.80
CA THR A 60 13.50 11.55 -3.04
C THR A 60 14.01 12.62 -2.08
N GLY A 61 14.71 13.62 -2.62
CA GLY A 61 15.13 14.82 -1.93
C GLY A 61 14.90 16.06 -2.81
N PRO A 62 15.32 17.26 -2.38
CA PRO A 62 15.06 18.51 -3.10
C PRO A 62 15.56 18.52 -4.55
N GLY A 63 16.68 17.83 -4.82
CA GLY A 63 17.25 17.75 -6.17
C GLY A 63 16.30 17.12 -7.18
N GLU A 64 15.56 16.08 -6.79
CA GLU A 64 14.64 15.40 -7.71
C GLU A 64 13.39 16.23 -8.05
N PHE A 65 13.13 17.34 -7.34
CA PHE A 65 12.06 18.30 -7.67
C PHE A 65 12.52 19.39 -8.66
N CYS A 66 13.83 19.59 -8.80
CA CYS A 66 14.42 20.71 -9.55
C CYS A 66 15.38 20.24 -10.66
N ASP A 67 15.33 18.96 -11.05
CA ASP A 67 16.19 18.40 -12.09
C ASP A 67 15.62 18.68 -13.49
N GLU A 68 15.93 19.85 -14.04
CA GLU A 68 15.49 20.27 -15.39
C GLU A 68 15.95 19.30 -16.49
N ALA A 69 17.10 18.65 -16.33
CA ALA A 69 17.62 17.70 -17.31
C ALA A 69 16.77 16.42 -17.40
N ASN A 70 16.00 16.14 -16.36
CA ASN A 70 15.10 14.98 -16.25
C ASN A 70 13.62 15.39 -16.14
N TRP A 71 13.26 16.60 -16.58
CA TRP A 71 11.88 17.10 -16.55
C TRP A 71 10.98 16.46 -17.62
N THR A 72 9.70 16.27 -17.27
CA THR A 72 8.61 16.00 -18.21
C THR A 72 7.33 16.73 -17.81
N ASP A 73 6.58 17.22 -18.79
CA ASP A 73 5.26 17.83 -18.56
C ASP A 73 4.19 16.81 -18.14
N SER A 74 4.45 15.52 -18.35
CA SER A 74 3.52 14.45 -17.94
C SER A 74 3.64 14.13 -16.46
N TYR A 75 2.52 14.09 -15.75
CA TYR A 75 2.46 13.62 -14.37
C TYR A 75 2.86 12.15 -14.24
N GLN A 76 3.85 11.87 -13.38
CA GLN A 76 4.29 10.54 -13.03
C GLN A 76 3.68 10.10 -11.69
N PHE A 77 2.57 9.37 -11.77
CA PHE A 77 1.91 8.73 -10.63
C PHE A 77 2.35 7.27 -10.44
N VAL A 78 2.31 6.81 -9.19
CA VAL A 78 2.61 5.43 -8.81
C VAL A 78 1.34 4.71 -8.37
N PRO A 79 1.24 3.38 -8.53
CA PRO A 79 0.10 2.62 -8.04
C PRO A 79 -0.14 2.84 -6.52
N TYR A 80 -1.40 2.96 -6.11
CA TYR A 80 -1.80 3.20 -4.72
C TYR A 80 -3.03 2.37 -4.35
N GLY A 81 -3.12 1.95 -3.09
CA GLY A 81 -4.25 1.18 -2.58
C GLY A 81 -4.08 -0.32 -2.80
N PHE A 82 -5.19 -1.00 -3.08
CA PHE A 82 -5.18 -2.42 -3.43
C PHE A 82 -4.84 -2.60 -4.90
N ILE A 83 -3.60 -3.02 -5.16
CA ILE A 83 -3.14 -3.35 -6.53
C ILE A 83 -3.79 -4.64 -7.02
N GLU A 84 -3.99 -5.59 -6.12
CA GLU A 84 -4.77 -6.81 -6.33
C GLU A 84 -5.90 -6.90 -5.31
N PRO A 85 -7.03 -7.56 -5.64
CA PRO A 85 -8.10 -7.76 -4.69
C PRO A 85 -7.64 -8.64 -3.52
N PRO A 86 -8.05 -8.32 -2.27
CA PRO A 86 -7.76 -9.17 -1.13
C PRO A 86 -8.44 -10.52 -1.29
N LYS A 87 -7.78 -11.58 -0.82
CA LYS A 87 -8.27 -12.96 -0.90
C LYS A 87 -8.32 -13.55 0.50
N LEU A 88 -9.44 -14.18 0.84
CA LEU A 88 -9.52 -15.03 2.01
C LEU A 88 -8.94 -16.40 1.66
N VAL A 89 -7.95 -16.85 2.43
CA VAL A 89 -7.28 -18.14 2.22
C VAL A 89 -7.40 -18.96 3.49
N LYS A 90 -7.93 -20.18 3.36
CA LYS A 90 -7.90 -21.17 4.42
C LYS A 90 -6.58 -21.93 4.34
N ILE A 91 -5.75 -21.82 5.38
CA ILE A 91 -4.53 -22.61 5.50
C ILE A 91 -4.88 -23.85 6.32
N THR A 92 -4.91 -25.02 5.68
CA THR A 92 -4.95 -26.30 6.39
C THR A 92 -3.52 -26.76 6.59
N GLY A 93 -3.13 -27.08 7.83
CA GLY A 93 -1.88 -27.82 8.06
C GLY A 93 -1.94 -29.19 7.38
N GLU A 94 -0.78 -29.68 6.94
CA GLU A 94 -0.62 -31.10 6.59
C GLU A 94 -0.91 -32.00 7.79
#